data_AF-A0A933CDJ0-F1
#
_entry.id   AF-A0A933CDJ0-F1
#
_cell.length_a   1.000
_cell.length_b   1.000
_cell.length_c   1.000
_cell.angle_alpha   90.00
_cell.angle_beta   90.00
_cell.angle_gamma   90.00
#
_symmetry.space_group_name_H-M   'P 1'
#
loop_
_entity.id
_entity.type
_entity.pdbx_description
1 polymer ?
#
loop_
_entity_poly.entity_id
_entity_poly.type
_entity_poly.pdbx_seq_one_letter_code
_entity_poly.pdbx_strand_id
1 'polypeptide(L)'
;MIDLNVEMMEITMAPKFPPSSQIIVFPARARPGGVRCEAIGVTFPIVYRVEGFSFREDGVTRGAKALLHYTLSQDDACGLTDCRWQTIESLDPWKDAVSLAIRHHPNRDRAYGYIDALMDLRRQEGHVGGSLFETPLGLFTLTAVTTEPWWPGPLMIYGAEVPARPGGPFDSDCWTQIVDNSGSHLDETILWPPENAGP
;
A
#
# COMPACT_ATOMS: atom_id res chain seq x y z
N MET A 1 -5.38 50.93 0.74
CA MET A 1 -6.12 49.98 -0.12
C MET A 1 -5.12 48.90 -0.44
N ILE A 2 -5.17 47.77 0.26
CA ILE A 2 -4.21 46.67 0.10
C ILE A 2 -4.94 45.61 -0.72
N ASP A 3 -4.49 45.42 -1.96
CA ASP A 3 -4.93 44.32 -2.82
C ASP A 3 -4.42 43.01 -2.21
N LEU A 4 -5.34 42.21 -1.68
CA LEU A 4 -5.12 40.80 -1.37
C LEU A 4 -5.36 40.01 -2.66
N ASN A 5 -4.32 39.94 -3.50
CA ASN A 5 -4.26 38.91 -4.53
C ASN A 5 -4.05 37.56 -3.85
N VAL A 6 -5.17 36.87 -3.57
CA VAL A 6 -5.18 35.45 -3.25
C VAL A 6 -4.95 34.71 -4.57
N GLU A 7 -3.69 34.46 -4.92
CA GLU A 7 -3.38 33.43 -5.90
C GLU A 7 -3.89 32.10 -5.33
N MET A 8 -4.94 31.57 -5.95
CA MET A 8 -5.34 30.18 -5.76
C MET A 8 -4.17 29.31 -6.20
N MET A 9 -3.42 28.80 -5.23
CA MET A 9 -2.54 27.66 -5.42
C MET A 9 -3.42 26.47 -5.80
N GLU A 10 -3.55 26.20 -7.10
CA GLU A 10 -3.99 24.91 -7.59
C GLU A 10 -3.10 23.85 -6.96
N ILE A 11 -3.66 23.07 -6.04
CA ILE A 11 -3.05 21.83 -5.56
C ILE A 11 -3.27 20.79 -6.65
N THR A 12 -2.57 20.98 -7.77
CA THR A 12 -2.49 19.98 -8.83
C THR A 12 -1.09 19.39 -8.73
N MET A 13 -1.01 18.16 -8.23
CA MET A 13 -0.24 17.08 -8.85
C MET A 13 -0.25 15.88 -7.90
N ALA A 14 -0.89 14.79 -8.37
CA ALA A 14 -0.69 13.47 -7.84
C ALA A 14 0.81 13.25 -7.55
N PRO A 15 1.17 12.69 -6.39
CA PRO A 15 2.57 12.46 -6.06
C PRO A 15 3.24 11.63 -7.16
N LYS A 16 4.10 12.28 -7.95
CA LYS A 16 5.07 11.62 -8.80
C LYS A 16 6.07 10.94 -7.87
N PHE A 17 5.77 9.70 -7.51
CA PHE A 17 6.70 8.83 -6.81
C PHE A 17 7.92 8.57 -7.71
N PRO A 18 9.13 8.44 -7.16
CA PRO A 18 10.27 7.99 -7.95
C PRO A 18 9.94 6.62 -8.59
N PRO A 19 10.57 6.27 -9.72
CA PRO A 19 10.38 4.96 -10.35
C PRO A 19 10.85 3.87 -9.39
N SER A 20 9.96 3.35 -8.55
CA SER A 20 10.25 2.29 -7.58
C SER A 20 10.18 0.95 -8.30
N SER A 21 11.21 0.64 -9.09
CA SER A 21 11.55 -0.72 -9.49
C SER A 21 12.59 -1.35 -8.55
N GLN A 22 12.78 -0.78 -7.36
CA GLN A 22 13.63 -1.40 -6.35
C GLN A 22 12.86 -2.51 -5.66
N ILE A 23 13.18 -3.75 -6.01
CA ILE A 23 12.98 -4.90 -5.14
C ILE A 23 13.92 -4.66 -3.95
N ILE A 24 13.42 -4.07 -2.86
CA ILE A 24 14.25 -3.87 -1.68
C ILE A 24 14.15 -5.09 -0.79
N VAL A 25 15.05 -6.06 -1.02
CA VAL A 25 15.21 -7.22 -0.13
C VAL A 25 15.91 -6.77 1.14
N PHE A 26 15.14 -6.36 2.14
CA PHE A 26 15.66 -6.21 3.50
C PHE A 26 15.56 -7.54 4.23
N PRO A 27 16.55 -7.96 5.04
CA PRO A 27 16.26 -8.80 6.20
C PRO A 27 15.51 -7.93 7.22
N ALA A 28 14.25 -7.63 6.93
CA ALA A 28 13.47 -6.66 7.69
C ALA A 28 13.08 -7.24 9.05
N ARG A 29 13.30 -6.50 10.15
CA ARG A 29 12.73 -6.82 11.46
C ARG A 29 11.24 -6.49 11.50
N ALA A 30 10.46 -7.13 10.65
CA ALA A 30 9.01 -7.00 10.65
C ALA A 30 8.45 -7.60 11.95
N ARG A 31 7.54 -6.87 12.58
CA ARG A 31 6.83 -7.32 13.79
C ARG A 31 5.47 -7.89 13.39
N PRO A 32 4.98 -8.94 14.07
CA PRO A 32 3.63 -9.44 13.83
C PRO A 32 2.61 -8.34 14.06
N GLY A 33 1.72 -8.13 13.10
CA GLY A 33 0.54 -7.28 13.21
C GLY A 33 -0.67 -8.04 13.76
N GLY A 34 -1.83 -7.39 13.76
CA GLY A 34 -3.09 -7.96 14.27
C GLY A 34 -3.83 -8.87 13.29
N VAL A 35 -3.42 -8.92 12.01
CA VAL A 35 -4.13 -9.65 10.95
C VAL A 35 -3.47 -11.00 10.68
N ARG A 36 -4.27 -12.07 10.69
CA ARG A 36 -3.79 -13.45 10.50
C ARG A 36 -4.68 -14.22 9.54
N CYS A 37 -4.03 -14.93 8.61
CA CYS A 37 -4.67 -15.93 7.76
C CYS A 37 -4.52 -17.31 8.41
N GLU A 38 -5.59 -17.81 9.03
CA GLU A 38 -5.55 -19.11 9.73
C GLU A 38 -5.34 -20.30 8.78
N ALA A 39 -5.84 -20.22 7.54
CA ALA A 39 -5.76 -21.31 6.57
C ALA A 39 -4.33 -21.75 6.25
N ILE A 40 -3.36 -20.83 6.31
CA ILE A 40 -1.94 -21.09 6.05
C ILE A 40 -1.03 -20.72 7.23
N GLY A 41 -1.61 -20.33 8.37
CA GLY A 41 -0.86 -19.96 9.58
C GLY A 41 0.00 -18.69 9.45
N VAL A 42 -0.27 -17.83 8.48
CA VAL A 42 0.52 -16.61 8.22
C VAL A 42 -0.03 -15.44 9.02
N THR A 43 0.87 -14.73 9.72
CA THR A 43 0.56 -13.46 10.38
C THR A 43 1.15 -12.31 9.56
N PHE A 44 0.33 -11.33 9.22
CA PHE A 44 0.77 -10.18 8.46
C PHE A 44 1.61 -9.24 9.32
N PRO A 45 2.62 -8.58 8.76
CA PRO A 45 3.45 -7.64 9.49
C PRO A 45 2.70 -6.35 9.84
N ILE A 46 3.19 -5.65 10.87
CA ILE A 46 2.81 -4.27 11.15
C ILE A 46 3.10 -3.38 9.93
N VAL A 47 2.15 -2.50 9.61
CA VAL A 47 2.35 -1.44 8.62
C VAL A 47 2.79 -0.15 9.33
N TYR A 48 3.81 0.49 8.79
CA TYR A 48 4.28 1.79 9.23
C TYR A 48 3.85 2.86 8.23
N ARG A 49 3.21 3.91 8.74
CA ARG A 49 3.08 5.20 8.08
C ARG A 49 4.31 6.03 8.43
N VAL A 50 5.02 6.50 7.42
CA VAL A 50 6.23 7.33 7.55
C VAL A 50 5.94 8.70 6.97
N GLU A 51 5.93 9.71 7.82
CA GLU A 51 5.84 11.12 7.41
C GLU A 51 7.24 11.73 7.48
N GLY A 52 7.65 12.48 6.46
CA GLY A 52 8.96 13.14 6.48
C GLY A 52 9.14 14.10 5.33
N PHE A 53 10.37 14.54 5.12
CA PHE A 53 10.73 15.38 3.98
C PHE A 53 11.77 14.67 3.11
N SER A 54 11.58 14.70 1.79
CA SER A 54 12.69 14.44 0.86
C SER A 54 13.31 15.75 0.43
N PHE A 55 14.63 15.81 0.39
CA PHE A 55 15.35 16.81 -0.39
C PHE A 55 15.44 16.34 -1.84
N ARG A 56 15.00 17.18 -2.78
CA ARG A 56 15.40 17.01 -4.17
C ARG A 56 16.85 17.49 -4.31
N GLU A 57 17.76 16.60 -4.67
CA GLU A 57 19.04 16.98 -5.24
C GLU A 57 18.87 17.17 -6.75
N ASP A 58 18.23 18.26 -7.15
CA ASP A 58 18.22 18.70 -8.54
C ASP A 58 18.97 20.03 -8.70
N GLY A 59 20.11 20.18 -8.02
CA GLY A 59 21.17 21.18 -8.27
C GLY A 59 20.81 22.67 -8.22
N VAL A 60 19.51 23.02 -8.17
CA VAL A 60 18.97 24.35 -8.46
C VAL A 60 17.90 24.75 -7.44
N THR A 61 17.20 23.78 -6.81
CA THR A 61 16.13 24.09 -5.84
C THR A 61 16.25 23.25 -4.58
N ARG A 62 16.69 23.86 -3.47
CA ARG A 62 16.51 23.24 -2.13
C ARG A 62 15.05 23.36 -1.74
N GLY A 63 14.26 22.32 -2.00
CA GLY A 63 12.86 22.23 -1.57
C GLY A 63 12.63 20.96 -0.76
N ALA A 64 12.07 21.09 0.43
CA ALA A 64 11.58 19.97 1.23
C ALA A 64 10.16 19.62 0.75
N LYS A 65 9.95 18.42 0.21
CA LYS A 65 8.60 17.93 -0.09
C LYS A 65 8.15 17.03 1.06
N ALA A 66 7.03 17.39 1.68
CA ALA A 66 6.37 16.49 2.63
C ALA A 66 5.97 15.22 1.87
N LEU A 67 6.46 14.09 2.36
CA LEU A 67 6.19 12.79 1.79
C LEU A 67 5.53 11.91 2.84
N LEU A 68 4.48 11.24 2.38
CA LEU A 68 3.83 10.14 3.08
C LEU A 68 4.27 8.85 2.38
N HIS A 69 4.82 7.93 3.16
CA HIS A 69 5.29 6.64 2.68
C HIS A 69 4.78 5.53 3.60
N TYR A 70 4.60 4.34 3.05
CA TYR A 70 4.19 3.16 3.79
C TYR A 70 5.19 2.03 3.60
N THR A 71 5.52 1.35 4.68
CA THR A 71 6.48 0.25 4.67
C THR A 71 6.13 -0.81 5.71
N LEU A 72 6.63 -2.02 5.53
CA LEU A 72 6.51 -3.13 6.48
C LEU A 72 7.75 -3.26 7.38
N SER A 73 8.76 -2.39 7.19
CA SER A 73 10.03 -2.43 7.90
C SER A 73 10.47 -1.05 8.36
N GLN A 74 10.92 -0.93 9.61
CA GLN A 74 11.60 0.29 10.08
C GLN A 74 13.01 0.44 9.49
N ASP A 75 13.58 -0.64 8.97
CA ASP A 75 14.89 -0.63 8.33
C ASP A 75 14.83 -0.03 6.90
N ASP A 76 13.62 0.16 6.38
CA ASP A 76 13.35 0.84 5.11
C ASP A 76 13.39 2.36 5.29
N ALA A 77 14.56 2.86 5.67
CA ALA A 77 14.82 4.29 5.75
C ALA A 77 14.89 4.87 4.32
N CYS A 78 13.72 5.24 3.80
CA CYS A 78 13.43 5.63 2.42
C CYS A 78 14.02 6.99 1.97
N GLY A 79 15.25 7.34 2.38
CA GLY A 79 15.90 8.60 1.99
C GLY A 79 15.18 9.86 2.51
N LEU A 80 14.28 9.69 3.47
CA LEU A 80 13.56 10.76 4.14
C LEU A 80 14.36 11.31 5.31
N THR A 81 14.30 12.62 5.52
CA THR A 81 14.83 13.31 6.70
C THR A 81 13.70 13.72 7.64
N ASP A 82 14.01 13.86 8.93
CA ASP A 82 13.05 14.20 9.99
C ASP A 82 11.82 13.28 10.04
N CYS A 83 12.06 11.97 9.84
CA CYS A 83 11.01 10.97 9.77
C CYS A 83 10.23 10.84 11.09
N ARG A 84 8.91 10.82 10.97
CA ARG A 84 7.98 10.37 12.00
C ARG A 84 7.40 9.03 11.60
N TRP A 85 7.63 8.03 12.43
CA TRP A 85 7.18 6.67 12.24
C TRP A 85 5.94 6.42 13.09
N GLN A 86 4.87 5.98 12.46
CA GLN A 86 3.64 5.60 13.13
C GLN A 86 3.24 4.19 12.69
N THR A 87 3.04 3.29 13.65
CA THR A 87 2.34 2.02 13.39
C THR A 87 0.86 2.32 13.15
N ILE A 88 0.30 1.73 12.10
CA ILE A 88 -1.11 1.89 11.74
C ILE A 88 -1.81 0.55 11.64
N GLU A 89 -3.06 0.52 12.11
CA GLU A 89 -3.99 -0.61 11.98
C GLU A 89 -5.14 -0.29 11.03
N SER A 90 -5.36 1.01 10.76
CA SER A 90 -6.30 1.55 9.78
C SER A 90 -5.72 2.81 9.12
N LEU A 91 -6.28 3.17 7.96
CA LEU A 91 -5.93 4.39 7.25
C LEU A 91 -6.73 5.59 7.77
N ASP A 92 -6.09 6.76 7.79
CA ASP A 92 -6.71 8.04 8.14
C ASP A 92 -7.16 8.74 6.84
N PRO A 93 -8.47 8.92 6.61
CA PRO A 93 -8.98 9.45 5.34
C PRO A 93 -8.55 10.90 5.07
N TRP A 94 -8.09 11.63 6.09
CA TRP A 94 -7.61 13.01 5.93
C TRP A 94 -6.14 13.10 5.56
N LYS A 95 -5.38 12.03 5.79
CA LYS A 95 -3.94 11.95 5.50
C LYS A 95 -3.64 11.04 4.31
N ASP A 96 -4.40 9.97 4.19
CA ASP A 96 -4.10 8.84 3.32
C ASP A 96 -4.97 8.94 2.07
N ALA A 97 -4.36 9.35 0.94
CA ALA A 97 -5.09 9.53 -0.32
C ALA A 97 -5.35 8.22 -1.07
N VAL A 98 -4.73 7.11 -0.65
CA VAL A 98 -4.74 5.82 -1.34
C VAL A 98 -5.02 4.71 -0.36
N SER A 99 -5.59 3.62 -0.86
CA SER A 99 -5.73 2.37 -0.13
C SER A 99 -4.43 1.55 -0.23
N LEU A 100 -4.24 0.59 0.67
CA LEU A 100 -3.05 -0.25 0.71
C LEU A 100 -3.42 -1.72 0.54
N ALA A 101 -2.75 -2.41 -0.37
CA ALA A 101 -2.80 -3.84 -0.52
C ALA A 101 -1.52 -4.48 0.05
N ILE A 102 -1.67 -5.35 1.04
CA ILE A 102 -0.61 -6.14 1.65
C ILE A 102 -0.85 -7.61 1.27
N ARG A 103 0.05 -8.21 0.48
CA ARG A 103 -0.13 -9.57 -0.02
C ARG A 103 0.99 -10.49 0.40
N HIS A 104 0.67 -11.63 1.00
CA HIS A 104 1.61 -12.71 1.25
C HIS A 104 1.84 -13.55 -0.02
N HIS A 105 3.08 -14.01 -0.21
CA HIS A 105 3.49 -14.87 -1.32
C HIS A 105 4.19 -16.13 -0.80
N PRO A 106 3.86 -17.33 -1.32
CA PRO A 106 4.44 -18.58 -0.83
C PRO A 106 5.93 -18.74 -1.20
N ASN A 107 6.40 -18.05 -2.24
CA ASN A 107 7.79 -18.05 -2.66
C ASN A 107 8.12 -16.79 -3.49
N ARG A 108 9.41 -16.60 -3.77
CA ARG A 108 9.93 -15.45 -4.53
C ARG A 108 9.38 -15.39 -5.95
N ASP A 109 9.24 -16.51 -6.64
CA ASP A 109 8.75 -16.54 -8.02
C ASP A 109 7.32 -16.00 -8.12
N ARG A 110 6.44 -16.38 -7.18
CA ARG A 110 5.09 -15.85 -7.08
C ARG A 110 5.07 -14.35 -6.78
N ALA A 111 5.93 -13.90 -5.86
CA ALA A 111 6.01 -12.49 -5.53
C ALA A 111 6.52 -11.63 -6.70
N TYR A 112 7.54 -12.11 -7.42
CA TYR A 112 8.03 -11.43 -8.62
C TYR A 112 6.99 -11.42 -9.72
N GLY A 113 6.33 -12.54 -9.99
CA GLY A 113 5.23 -12.58 -10.96
C GLY A 113 4.08 -11.62 -10.62
N TYR A 114 3.77 -11.45 -9.34
CA TYR A 114 2.80 -10.45 -8.90
C TYR A 114 3.28 -9.01 -9.14
N ILE A 115 4.54 -8.70 -8.83
CA ILE A 115 5.12 -7.38 -9.09
C ILE A 115 5.16 -7.09 -10.59
N ASP A 116 5.57 -8.05 -11.41
CA ASP A 116 5.60 -7.93 -12.87
C ASP A 116 4.19 -7.64 -13.41
N ALA A 117 3.17 -8.38 -12.95
CA ALA A 117 1.78 -8.12 -13.31
C ALA A 117 1.32 -6.71 -12.90
N LEU A 118 1.69 -6.23 -11.70
CA LEU A 118 1.40 -4.86 -11.28
C LEU A 118 2.09 -3.82 -12.18
N MET A 119 3.31 -4.09 -12.62
CA MET A 119 4.07 -3.20 -13.49
C MET A 119 3.50 -3.16 -14.91
N ASP A 120 2.93 -4.27 -15.39
CA ASP A 120 2.22 -4.31 -16.66
C ASP A 120 0.91 -3.51 -16.61
N LEU A 121 0.16 -3.63 -15.51
CA LEU A 121 -1.09 -2.88 -15.30
C LEU A 121 -0.85 -1.37 -15.09
N ARG A 122 0.32 -1.00 -14.55
CA ARG A 122 0.74 0.42 -14.33
C ARG A 122 0.86 1.27 -15.58
N ARG A 123 0.83 0.69 -16.78
CA ARG A 123 0.69 1.47 -18.01
C ARG A 123 -0.66 2.19 -18.09
N GLN A 124 -1.62 1.85 -17.22
CA GLN A 124 -2.83 2.59 -16.95
C GLN A 124 -2.63 3.48 -15.70
N GLU A 125 -2.94 4.76 -15.83
CA GLU A 125 -2.61 5.82 -14.87
C GLU A 125 -3.10 5.51 -13.43
N GLY A 126 -2.28 5.83 -12.42
CA GLY A 126 -2.71 5.87 -11.00
C GLY A 126 -2.06 4.85 -10.05
N HIS A 127 -1.36 3.84 -10.55
CA HIS A 127 -0.75 2.82 -9.69
C HIS A 127 0.66 3.22 -9.22
N VAL A 128 0.83 3.29 -7.90
CA VAL A 128 2.10 3.56 -7.23
C VAL A 128 2.80 2.22 -6.94
N GLY A 129 4.13 2.22 -6.94
CA GLY A 129 5.02 1.16 -6.43
C GLY A 129 4.40 0.05 -5.58
N GLY A 130 4.58 -1.21 -5.98
CA GLY A 130 4.60 -2.35 -5.09
C GLY A 130 6.04 -2.57 -4.63
N SER A 131 6.25 -2.71 -3.32
CA SER A 131 7.54 -3.03 -2.72
C SER A 131 7.51 -4.47 -2.22
N LEU A 132 8.59 -5.22 -2.44
CA LEU A 132 8.77 -6.58 -1.93
C LEU A 132 9.47 -6.54 -0.57
N PHE A 133 8.95 -7.26 0.41
CA PHE A 133 9.51 -7.40 1.74
C PHE A 133 9.74 -8.86 2.06
N GLU A 134 10.99 -9.24 2.26
CA GLU A 134 11.35 -10.54 2.80
C GLU A 134 11.54 -10.41 4.31
N THR A 135 10.70 -11.07 5.09
CA THR A 135 10.68 -10.89 6.55
C THR A 135 10.73 -12.24 7.25
N PRO A 136 11.06 -12.29 8.56
CA PRO A 136 10.91 -13.51 9.34
C PRO A 136 9.48 -14.07 9.38
N LEU A 137 8.47 -13.26 9.04
CA LEU A 137 7.06 -13.66 9.00
C LEU A 137 6.63 -14.20 7.63
N GLY A 138 7.49 -14.13 6.63
CA GLY A 138 7.19 -14.52 5.25
C GLY A 138 7.54 -13.46 4.22
N LEU A 139 7.13 -13.71 2.99
CA LEU A 139 7.37 -12.85 1.84
C LEU A 139 6.10 -12.05 1.54
N PHE A 140 6.20 -10.72 1.56
CA PHE A 140 5.05 -9.83 1.41
C PHE A 140 5.30 -8.77 0.34
N THR A 141 4.24 -8.34 -0.33
CA THR A 141 4.25 -7.09 -1.10
C THR A 141 3.33 -6.08 -0.47
N LEU A 142 3.76 -4.81 -0.43
CA LEU A 142 2.92 -3.67 -0.08
C LEU A 142 2.79 -2.78 -1.32
N THR A 143 1.55 -2.54 -1.74
CA THR A 143 1.22 -1.74 -2.93
C THR A 143 0.16 -0.72 -2.57
N ALA A 144 0.32 0.52 -3.05
CA ALA A 144 -0.76 1.49 -2.98
C ALA A 144 -1.73 1.29 -4.15
N VAL A 145 -3.03 1.26 -3.84
CA VAL A 145 -4.11 1.07 -4.80
C VAL A 145 -5.07 2.26 -4.73
N THR A 146 -5.66 2.60 -5.87
CA THR A 146 -6.66 3.66 -5.95
C THR A 146 -7.81 3.35 -4.99
N THR A 147 -8.23 4.36 -4.22
CA THR A 147 -9.44 4.25 -3.40
C THR A 147 -10.64 4.43 -4.31
N GLU A 148 -11.47 3.41 -4.42
CA GLU A 148 -12.64 3.46 -5.30
C GLU A 148 -13.73 4.39 -4.76
N PRO A 149 -14.51 5.08 -5.62
CA PRO A 149 -15.54 6.02 -5.19
C PRO A 149 -16.65 5.40 -4.34
N TRP A 150 -16.90 4.09 -4.49
CA TRP A 150 -17.93 3.38 -3.72
C TRP A 150 -17.40 2.80 -2.39
N TRP A 151 -16.11 2.95 -2.09
CA TRP A 151 -15.56 2.58 -0.79
C TRP A 151 -15.88 3.66 0.27
N PRO A 152 -16.03 3.28 1.55
CA PRO A 152 -16.27 4.26 2.63
C PRO A 152 -15.09 5.22 2.87
N GLY A 153 -13.95 4.93 2.26
CA GLY A 153 -12.69 5.65 2.37
C GLY A 153 -11.53 4.73 1.97
N PRO A 154 -10.29 5.15 2.22
CA PRO A 154 -9.12 4.31 2.02
C PRO A 154 -9.18 3.04 2.87
N LEU A 155 -8.84 1.90 2.26
CA LEU A 155 -8.89 0.58 2.87
C LEU A 155 -7.48 -0.01 3.06
N MET A 156 -7.31 -0.82 4.10
CA MET A 156 -6.20 -1.78 4.18
C MET A 156 -6.73 -3.15 3.74
N ILE A 157 -6.12 -3.71 2.69
CA ILE A 157 -6.54 -4.95 2.04
C ILE A 157 -5.42 -5.97 2.23
N TYR A 158 -5.68 -7.00 3.01
CA TYR A 158 -4.75 -8.10 3.25
C TYR A 158 -5.13 -9.29 2.38
N GLY A 159 -4.17 -9.88 1.68
CA GLY A 159 -4.41 -11.00 0.76
C GLY A 159 -3.39 -12.12 0.91
N ALA A 160 -3.82 -13.37 0.83
CA ALA A 160 -2.93 -14.53 0.78
C ALA A 160 -3.47 -15.61 -0.16
N GLU A 161 -2.56 -16.29 -0.87
CA GLU A 161 -2.90 -17.53 -1.57
C GLU A 161 -3.13 -18.64 -0.53
N VAL A 162 -4.26 -19.32 -0.62
CA VAL A 162 -4.63 -20.43 0.26
C VAL A 162 -4.98 -21.67 -0.56
N PRO A 163 -4.88 -22.89 0.01
CA PRO A 163 -5.31 -24.08 -0.70
C PRO A 163 -6.76 -23.95 -1.18
N ALA A 164 -7.02 -24.38 -2.42
CA ALA A 164 -8.38 -24.37 -2.93
C ALA A 164 -9.32 -25.28 -2.13
N ARG A 165 -10.61 -24.93 -2.16
CA ARG A 165 -11.65 -25.80 -1.60
C ARG A 165 -11.65 -27.15 -2.34
N PRO A 166 -11.78 -28.28 -1.63
CA PRO A 166 -11.87 -29.59 -2.27
C PRO A 166 -12.97 -29.62 -3.33
N GLY A 167 -12.63 -30.05 -4.56
CA GLY A 167 -13.57 -30.14 -5.68
C GLY A 167 -13.73 -28.87 -6.51
N GLY A 168 -12.97 -27.80 -6.21
CA GLY A 168 -12.90 -26.61 -7.06
C GLY A 168 -12.08 -26.83 -8.34
N PRO A 169 -12.26 -25.96 -9.37
CA PRO A 169 -11.54 -26.07 -10.63
C PRO A 169 -10.09 -25.51 -10.58
N PHE A 170 -9.68 -24.94 -9.44
CA PHE A 170 -8.39 -24.29 -9.27
C PHE A 170 -7.60 -24.97 -8.15
N ASP A 171 -6.27 -24.90 -8.23
CA ASP A 171 -5.36 -25.47 -7.22
C ASP A 171 -5.21 -24.55 -5.98
N SER A 172 -5.56 -23.27 -6.13
CA SER A 172 -5.46 -22.25 -5.08
C SER A 172 -6.68 -21.33 -5.06
N ASP A 173 -7.02 -20.81 -3.89
CA ASP A 173 -8.00 -19.74 -3.66
C ASP A 173 -7.29 -18.50 -3.07
N CYS A 174 -8.01 -17.40 -2.92
CA CYS A 174 -7.51 -16.19 -2.27
C CYS A 174 -8.25 -15.97 -0.95
N TRP A 175 -7.50 -15.88 0.13
CA TRP A 175 -8.01 -15.33 1.38
C TRP A 175 -7.83 -13.82 1.37
N THR A 176 -8.88 -13.08 1.73
CA THR A 176 -8.88 -11.62 1.80
C THR A 176 -9.43 -11.15 3.13
N GLN A 177 -8.78 -10.16 3.74
CA GLN A 177 -9.30 -9.43 4.90
C GLN A 177 -9.19 -7.94 4.62
N ILE A 178 -10.29 -7.21 4.83
CA ILE A 178 -10.36 -5.77 4.57
C ILE A 178 -10.60 -5.04 5.89
N VAL A 179 -9.91 -3.92 6.09
CA VAL A 179 -10.06 -3.04 7.24
C VAL A 179 -10.33 -1.62 6.75
N ASP A 180 -11.38 -0.99 7.27
CA ASP A 180 -11.74 0.39 6.95
C ASP A 180 -10.99 1.41 7.82
N ASN A 181 -11.28 2.70 7.62
CA ASN A 181 -10.67 3.79 8.38
C ASN A 181 -11.02 3.80 9.88
N SER A 182 -12.12 3.16 10.28
CA SER A 182 -12.52 3.00 11.68
C SER A 182 -11.82 1.82 12.38
N GLY A 183 -11.09 0.99 11.61
CA GLY A 183 -10.53 -0.27 12.09
C GLY A 183 -11.52 -1.43 12.03
N SER A 184 -12.68 -1.24 11.41
CA SER A 184 -13.69 -2.29 11.27
C SER A 184 -13.35 -3.22 10.12
N HIS A 185 -13.67 -4.50 10.30
CA HIS A 185 -13.49 -5.53 9.28
C HIS A 185 -14.65 -5.49 8.28
N LEU A 186 -14.34 -5.42 6.99
CA LEU A 186 -15.32 -5.44 5.91
C LEU A 186 -15.34 -6.78 5.17
N ASP A 187 -16.47 -7.07 4.56
CA ASP A 187 -16.67 -8.19 3.65
C ASP A 187 -16.02 -7.92 2.29
N GLU A 188 -15.52 -8.96 1.61
CA GLU A 188 -14.80 -8.83 0.34
C GLU A 188 -15.67 -8.31 -0.82
N THR A 189 -16.99 -8.38 -0.69
CA THR A 189 -17.94 -7.82 -1.66
C THR A 189 -17.74 -6.33 -1.90
N ILE A 190 -17.15 -5.58 -0.94
CA ILE A 190 -16.86 -4.14 -1.10
C ILE A 190 -15.85 -3.85 -2.22
N LEU A 191 -15.00 -4.81 -2.57
CA LEU A 191 -14.01 -4.66 -3.65
C LEU A 191 -14.66 -4.63 -5.03
N TRP A 192 -15.91 -5.06 -5.14
CA TRP A 192 -16.65 -5.05 -6.39
C TRP A 192 -17.61 -3.85 -6.41
N PRO A 193 -17.79 -3.22 -7.58
CA PRO A 193 -18.81 -2.20 -7.72
C PRO A 193 -20.18 -2.81 -7.38
N PRO A 194 -21.05 -2.09 -6.66
CA PRO A 194 -22.41 -2.58 -6.41
C PRO A 194 -23.09 -2.85 -7.76
N GLU A 195 -23.98 -3.86 -7.82
CA GLU A 195 -24.61 -4.35 -9.07
C GLU A 195 -25.35 -3.26 -9.89
N ASN A 196 -25.52 -2.06 -9.34
CA ASN A 196 -26.14 -0.89 -9.98
C ASN A 196 -25.20 0.32 -10.17
N ALA A 197 -23.90 0.20 -9.93
CA ALA A 197 -22.92 1.22 -10.31
C ALA A 197 -22.70 1.12 -11.82
N GLY A 198 -23.56 1.82 -12.58
CA GLY A 198 -23.31 2.06 -14.00
C GLY A 198 -22.01 2.85 -14.21
N PRO A 199 -21.40 2.75 -15.40
CA PRO A 199 -20.21 3.52 -15.77
C PRO A 199 -20.44 5.03 -15.74
#